data_AF-X0XQY5-F1
#
_entry.id   AF-X0XQY5-F1
#
_cell.length_a   1.000
_cell.length_b   1.000
_cell.length_c   1.000
_cell.angle_alpha   90.00
_cell.angle_beta   90.00
_cell.angle_gamma   90.00
#
_symmetry.space_group_name_H-M   'P 1'
#
loop_
_entity.id
_entity.type
_entity.pdbx_description
1 polymer ?
#
loop_
_entity_poly.entity_id
_entity_poly.type
_entity_poly.pdbx_seq_one_letter_code
_entity_poly.pdbx_strand_id
1 'polypeptide(L)' 'LRDFAVLASAWHSRDGDDNWNRHCDISEPNDNVIDEYDLAIFAKDWLN' A
#
# COMPACT_ATOMS: atom_id res chain seq x y z
N LEU A 1 -1.93 11.57 7.01
CA LEU A 1 -1.03 11.11 8.11
C LEU A 1 -1.42 9.73 8.63
N ARG A 2 -2.66 9.49 9.06
CA ARG A 2 -3.10 8.17 9.53
C ARG A 2 -3.05 7.11 8.42
N ASP A 3 -3.49 7.45 7.21
CA ASP A 3 -3.49 6.49 6.09
C ASP A 3 -2.07 6.15 5.64
N PHE A 4 -1.17 7.12 5.62
CA PHE A 4 0.25 6.88 5.37
C PHE A 4 0.89 6.00 6.43
N ALA A 5 0.50 6.14 7.71
CA ALA A 5 0.99 5.26 8.77
C ALA A 5 0.48 3.81 8.59
N VAL A 6 -0.75 3.63 8.10
CA VAL A 6 -1.28 2.31 7.76
C VAL A 6 -0.50 1.71 6.58
N LEU A 7 -0.28 2.48 5.51
CA LEU A 7 0.54 2.05 4.37
C LEU A 7 1.98 1.69 4.82
N ALA A 8 2.61 2.54 5.63
CA ALA A 8 3.95 2.30 6.15
C ALA A 8 4.02 1.05 7.06
N SER A 9 2.96 0.73 7.81
CA SER A 9 2.93 -0.47 8.66
C SER A 9 2.84 -1.77 7.85
N ALA A 10 2.30 -1.70 6.63
CA ALA A 10 2.16 -2.82 5.71
C ALA A 10 3.23 -2.84 4.61
N TRP A 11 4.19 -1.91 4.65
CA TRP A 11 5.23 -1.75 3.63
C TRP A 11 6.04 -3.04 3.40
N HIS A 12 6.25 -3.41 2.13
CA HIS A 12 6.95 -4.62 1.68
C HIS A 12 6.36 -5.96 2.13
N SER A 13 5.12 -5.98 2.62
CA SER A 13 4.41 -7.22 2.91
C SER A 13 3.66 -7.76 1.69
N ARG A 14 3.36 -9.06 1.70
CA ARG A 14 2.54 -9.74 0.69
C ARG A 14 1.40 -10.54 1.31
N ASP A 15 0.46 -11.02 0.49
CA ASP A 15 -0.63 -11.89 0.97
C ASP A 15 -0.08 -13.07 1.79
N GLY A 16 -0.64 -13.23 3.00
CA GLY A 16 -0.21 -14.21 4.00
C GLY A 16 0.77 -13.70 5.06
N ASP A 17 1.42 -12.55 4.88
CA ASP A 17 2.24 -11.94 5.93
C ASP A 17 1.36 -11.32 7.02
N ASP A 18 1.79 -11.40 8.28
CA ASP A 18 1.03 -10.92 9.44
C ASP A 18 0.68 -9.42 9.37
N ASN A 19 1.56 -8.63 8.75
CA ASN A 19 1.39 -7.18 8.62
C ASN A 19 0.78 -6.76 7.28
N TRP A 20 0.39 -7.72 6.43
CA TRP A 20 -0.24 -7.40 5.16
C TRP A 20 -1.65 -6.85 5.34
N ASN A 21 -1.94 -5.79 4.59
CA ASN A 21 -3.24 -5.12 4.63
C ASN A 21 -3.76 -4.94 3.20
N ARG A 22 -4.78 -5.73 2.83
CA ARG A 22 -5.47 -5.66 1.53
C ARG A 22 -5.98 -4.27 1.12
N HIS A 23 -6.06 -3.32 2.04
CA HIS A 23 -6.46 -1.94 1.74
C HIS A 23 -5.28 -1.06 1.28
N CYS A 24 -4.05 -1.57 1.36
CA CYS A 24 -2.83 -0.89 0.94
C CYS A 24 -2.30 -1.41 -0.40
N ASP A 25 -2.78 -2.56 -0.89
CA ASP A 25 -2.61 -3.08 -2.25
C ASP A 25 -3.62 -2.35 -3.16
N ILE A 26 -3.21 -1.20 -3.67
CA ILE A 26 -4.07 -0.21 -4.34
C ILE A 26 -3.61 0.13 -5.76
N SER A 27 -2.44 -0.37 -6.17
CA SER A 27 -2.00 -0.30 -7.55
C SER A 27 -2.86 -1.22 -8.44
N GLU A 28 -3.02 -0.85 -9.72
CA GLU A 28 -3.82 -1.63 -10.66
C GLU A 28 -2.99 -1.94 -11.93
N PRO A 29 -2.89 -3.23 -12.34
CA PRO A 29 -3.48 -4.40 -11.67
C PRO A 29 -2.80 -4.67 -10.31
N ASN A 30 -3.59 -5.04 -9.30
CA ASN A 30 -3.06 -5.46 -8.00
C ASN A 30 -2.16 -6.69 -8.14
N ASP A 31 -1.05 -6.70 -7.42
CA ASP A 31 -0.04 -7.76 -7.47
C ASP A 31 0.15 -8.52 -6.14
N ASN A 32 -0.61 -8.14 -5.11
CA ASN A 32 -0.57 -8.69 -3.75
C ASN A 32 0.73 -8.40 -3.00
N VAL A 33 1.46 -7.36 -3.39
CA VAL A 33 2.68 -6.89 -2.72
C VAL A 33 2.56 -5.39 -2.48
N ILE A 34 2.69 -4.96 -1.23
CA ILE A 34 2.62 -3.54 -0.92
C ILE A 34 4.00 -2.92 -1.14
N ASP A 35 4.17 -2.17 -2.24
CA ASP A 35 5.46 -1.61 -2.64
C ASP A 35 5.38 -0.19 -3.26
N GLU A 36 6.41 0.21 -4.01
CA GLU A 36 6.46 1.50 -4.69
C GLU A 36 5.29 1.79 -5.63
N TYR A 37 4.65 0.77 -6.22
CA TYR A 37 3.51 0.94 -7.10
C TYR A 37 2.31 1.48 -6.33
N ASP A 38 2.04 0.93 -5.14
CA ASP A 38 0.98 1.40 -4.26
C ASP A 38 1.28 2.78 -3.69
N LEU A 39 2.53 3.01 -3.28
CA LEU A 39 2.94 4.32 -2.78
C LEU A 39 2.78 5.40 -3.86
N ALA A 40 3.02 5.08 -5.13
CA ALA A 40 2.82 6.02 -6.24
C ALA A 40 1.35 6.40 -6.41
N ILE A 41 0.41 5.44 -6.31
CA ILE A 41 -1.03 5.74 -6.34
C ILE A 41 -1.44 6.55 -5.12
N PHE A 42 -1.02 6.14 -3.92
CA PHE A 42 -1.29 6.87 -2.68
C PHE A 42 -0.80 8.32 -2.74
N ALA A 43 0.44 8.54 -3.21
CA ALA A 43 1.03 9.86 -3.33
C ALA A 43 0.33 10.72 -4.40
N LYS A 44 -0.06 10.11 -5.53
CA LYS A 44 -0.82 10.79 -6.57
C LYS A 44 -2.15 11.30 -6.02
N ASP A 45 -2.89 10.48 -5.30
CA ASP A 45 -4.20 10.86 -4.75
C ASP A 45 -4.09 11.88 -3.61
N TRP A 46 -3.01 11.84 -2.83
CA TRP A 46 -2.76 12.81 -1.77
C TRP A 46 -2.30 14.19 -2.27
N LEU A 47 -1.57 14.24 -3.39
CA LEU A 47 -1.06 15.49 -3.97
C LEU A 47 -2.04 16.17 -4.94
N ASN A 48 -3.23 15.60 -5.12
CA ASN A 48 -4.32 16.19 -5.91
C ASN A 48 -5.10 17.29 -5.16
#